data_AF-A0A9P2L6K1-F1
#
_entry.id   AF-A0A9P2L6K1-F1
#
_cell.length_a   1.000
_cell.length_b   1.000
_cell.length_c   1.000
_cell.angle_alpha   90.00
_cell.angle_beta   90.00
_cell.angle_gamma   90.00
#
_symmetry.space_group_name_H-M   'P 1'
#
loop_
_entity.id
_entity.type
_entity.pdbx_description
1 polymer ?
#
loop_
_entity_poly.entity_id
_entity_poly.type
_entity_poly.pdbx_seq_one_letter_code
_entity_poly.pdbx_strand_id
1 'polypeptide(L)'
;MKALNELNKLLKAYTRYSIENLENSLKFDIEHIVDALERSDILFPHYIIGISISLAQMAFLKIENKDPDIDALNNLNLALMYAEVGREFQLKEFKKNPFDKMNVHELKGYFSEFSALLFWAILLNNKNLAKKLAGQVEFCLQQEFITDFPLSYNYFSLWAYYKWINEVTLLETKIDGKFKDVIDNWSYNSVCLEPLLVEIANLHCEELIDNDVRKYPPKFIRPPFTLLPLEIHVINKLRADDGLDEIYVSHPLMKTFSAQVKEFKIIENDLLEKIQINYL
;
A
#
# COMPACT_ATOMS: atom_id res chain seq x y z
N MET A 1 0.67 -23.19 0.51
CA MET A 1 1.50 -23.54 1.68
C MET A 1 2.72 -22.63 1.83
N LYS A 2 3.51 -22.34 0.77
CA LYS A 2 4.68 -21.45 0.84
C LYS A 2 4.33 -20.00 1.24
N ALA A 3 3.27 -19.41 0.68
CA ALA A 3 2.81 -18.05 0.99
C ALA A 3 2.39 -17.87 2.46
N LEU A 4 1.62 -18.81 3.01
CA LEU A 4 1.23 -18.79 4.43
C LEU A 4 2.43 -18.97 5.38
N ASN A 5 3.44 -19.73 4.98
CA ASN A 5 4.68 -19.82 5.75
C ASN A 5 5.42 -18.48 5.78
N GLU A 6 5.41 -17.73 4.69
CA GLU A 6 6.04 -16.40 4.65
C GLU A 6 5.30 -15.38 5.52
N LEU A 7 3.96 -15.38 5.44
CA LEU A 7 3.13 -14.60 6.37
C LEU A 7 3.46 -14.92 7.84
N ASN A 8 3.57 -16.20 8.19
CA ASN A 8 3.90 -16.61 9.57
C ASN A 8 5.30 -16.16 10.01
N LYS A 9 6.29 -16.14 9.11
CA LYS A 9 7.63 -15.60 9.41
C LYS A 9 7.57 -14.09 9.65
N LEU A 10 6.84 -13.37 8.80
CA LEU A 10 6.65 -11.92 8.94
C LEU A 10 5.95 -11.59 10.25
N LEU A 11 4.86 -12.28 10.59
CA LEU A 11 4.17 -12.11 11.89
C LEU A 11 5.10 -12.38 13.08
N LYS A 12 5.93 -13.41 12.98
CA LYS A 12 6.95 -13.70 14.00
C LYS A 12 8.00 -12.59 14.09
N ALA A 13 8.36 -11.94 12.99
CA ALA A 13 9.28 -10.81 12.99
C ALA A 13 8.62 -9.57 13.62
N TYR A 14 7.41 -9.22 13.18
CA TYR A 14 6.68 -8.05 13.69
C TYR A 14 6.42 -8.12 15.19
N THR A 15 6.16 -9.30 15.73
CA THR A 15 5.96 -9.49 17.18
C THR A 15 7.24 -9.45 18.02
N ARG A 16 8.42 -9.34 17.40
CA ARG A 16 9.73 -9.49 18.07
C ARG A 16 10.73 -8.37 17.79
N TYR A 17 10.35 -7.32 17.06
CA TYR A 17 11.24 -6.19 16.87
C TYR A 17 11.69 -5.60 18.21
N SER A 18 12.96 -5.21 18.28
CA SER A 18 13.44 -4.36 19.38
C SER A 18 12.90 -2.95 19.16
N ILE A 19 12.12 -2.45 20.12
CA ILE A 19 11.59 -1.08 20.09
C ILE A 19 12.74 -0.08 19.97
N GLU A 20 13.82 -0.26 20.74
CA GLU A 20 15.00 0.59 20.70
C GLU A 20 15.63 0.66 19.29
N ASN A 21 15.70 -0.47 18.57
CA ASN A 21 16.24 -0.48 17.21
C ASN A 21 15.34 0.25 16.22
N LEU A 22 14.02 0.12 16.37
CA LEU A 22 13.05 0.84 15.54
C LEU A 22 13.09 2.35 15.81
N GLU A 23 13.18 2.76 17.07
CA GLU A 23 13.32 4.15 17.48
C GLU A 23 14.63 4.76 16.97
N ASN A 24 15.73 4.01 17.04
CA ASN A 24 17.02 4.45 16.50
C ASN A 24 16.97 4.61 14.97
N SER A 25 16.30 3.69 14.26
CA SER A 25 16.13 3.78 12.81
C SER A 25 15.27 4.98 12.41
N LEU A 26 14.14 5.17 13.10
CA LEU A 26 13.26 6.32 12.91
C LEU A 26 14.00 7.64 13.17
N LYS A 27 14.76 7.72 14.27
CA LYS A 27 15.56 8.89 14.60
C LYS A 27 16.60 9.20 13.54
N PHE A 28 17.31 8.17 13.06
CA PHE A 28 18.29 8.31 11.98
C PHE A 28 17.65 8.91 10.73
N ASP A 29 16.52 8.38 10.26
CA ASP A 29 15.84 8.90 9.07
C ASP A 29 15.32 10.33 9.26
N ILE A 30 14.78 10.66 10.45
CA ILE A 30 14.33 12.01 10.80
C ILE A 30 15.49 13.01 10.75
N GLU A 31 16.64 12.68 11.35
CA GLU A 31 17.81 13.56 11.36
C GLU A 31 18.28 13.88 9.92
N HIS A 32 18.32 12.88 9.05
CA HIS A 32 18.72 13.08 7.64
C HIS A 32 17.71 13.92 6.87
N ILE A 33 16.40 13.76 7.12
CA ILE A 33 15.40 14.64 6.52
C ILE A 33 15.60 16.07 6.97
N VAL A 34 15.78 16.31 8.27
CA VAL A 34 15.98 17.67 8.80
C VAL A 34 17.22 18.32 8.18
N ASP A 35 18.34 17.59 8.09
CA ASP A 35 19.56 18.07 7.43
C ASP A 35 19.34 18.36 5.95
N ALA A 36 18.60 17.49 5.25
CA ALA A 36 18.28 17.63 3.83
C ALA A 36 17.41 18.85 3.52
N LEU A 37 16.45 19.18 4.40
CA LEU A 37 15.63 20.39 4.31
C LEU A 37 16.49 21.66 4.34
N GLU A 38 17.67 21.62 4.97
CA GLU A 38 18.58 22.75 5.05
C GLU A 38 19.65 22.78 3.94
N ARG A 39 20.08 21.61 3.44
CA ARG A 39 21.31 21.48 2.64
C ARG A 39 21.19 20.76 1.30
N SER A 40 19.97 20.39 0.88
CA SER A 40 19.69 19.64 -0.37
C SER A 40 20.42 18.29 -0.43
N ASP A 41 19.79 17.25 0.12
CA ASP A 41 20.25 15.85 0.03
C ASP A 41 19.55 15.10 -1.13
N ILE A 42 20.31 14.31 -1.89
CA ILE A 42 19.83 13.50 -3.01
C ILE A 42 19.10 12.24 -2.52
N LEU A 43 19.44 11.72 -1.33
CA LEU A 43 18.81 10.52 -0.75
C LEU A 43 17.52 10.83 0.01
N PHE A 44 17.11 12.09 0.04
CA PHE A 44 15.93 12.59 0.75
C PHE A 44 14.66 11.72 0.58
N PRO A 45 14.28 11.28 -0.63
CA PRO A 45 13.08 10.46 -0.79
C PRO A 45 13.19 9.09 -0.10
N HIS A 46 14.39 8.52 0.01
CA HIS A 46 14.60 7.23 0.66
C HIS A 46 14.45 7.32 2.18
N TYR A 47 14.89 8.43 2.79
CA TYR A 47 14.71 8.66 4.23
C TYR A 47 13.22 8.84 4.60
N ILE A 48 12.43 9.49 3.74
CA ILE A 48 10.96 9.58 3.93
C ILE A 48 10.32 8.18 3.94
N ILE A 49 10.74 7.31 3.02
CA ILE A 49 10.28 5.91 3.00
C ILE A 49 10.82 5.12 4.22
N GLY A 50 12.04 5.41 4.69
CA GLY A 50 12.59 4.84 5.92
C GLY A 50 11.75 5.13 7.16
N ILE A 51 11.30 6.38 7.32
CA ILE A 51 10.34 6.77 8.37
C ILE A 51 9.06 5.95 8.26
N SER A 52 8.49 5.85 7.05
CA SER A 52 7.27 5.06 6.81
C SER A 52 7.42 3.61 7.27
N ILE A 53 8.54 2.96 6.92
CA ILE A 53 8.82 1.57 7.28
C ILE A 53 8.97 1.42 8.79
N SER A 54 9.74 2.29 9.44
CA SER A 54 9.98 2.25 10.89
C SER A 54 8.67 2.42 11.67
N LEU A 55 7.85 3.40 11.30
CA LEU A 55 6.54 3.65 11.92
C LEU A 55 5.59 2.46 11.73
N ALA A 56 5.54 1.87 10.54
CA ALA A 56 4.71 0.69 10.27
C ALA A 56 5.14 -0.51 11.10
N GLN A 57 6.46 -0.74 11.23
CA GLN A 57 7.00 -1.82 12.07
C GLN A 57 6.67 -1.62 13.55
N MET A 58 6.77 -0.38 14.06
CA MET A 58 6.36 -0.05 15.43
C MET A 58 4.85 -0.27 15.65
N ALA A 59 4.02 0.12 14.67
CA ALA A 59 2.59 -0.11 14.71
C ALA A 59 2.26 -1.62 14.74
N PHE A 60 2.82 -2.40 13.81
CA PHE A 60 2.60 -3.85 13.74
C PHE A 60 3.08 -4.58 14.99
N LEU A 61 4.20 -4.14 15.60
CA LEU A 61 4.68 -4.70 16.86
C LEU A 61 3.63 -4.58 17.97
N LYS A 62 3.01 -3.41 18.14
CA LYS A 62 1.96 -3.19 19.15
C LYS A 62 0.66 -3.89 18.80
N ILE A 63 0.20 -3.73 17.56
CA ILE A 63 -1.09 -4.27 17.07
C ILE A 63 -1.10 -5.81 17.14
N GLU A 64 -0.06 -6.48 16.66
CA GLU A 64 -0.03 -7.96 16.65
C GLU A 64 0.18 -8.57 18.05
N ASN A 65 0.77 -7.83 19.00
CA ASN A 65 0.87 -8.25 20.40
C ASN A 65 -0.41 -7.98 21.22
N LYS A 66 -1.52 -7.59 20.56
CA LYS A 66 -2.82 -7.28 21.19
C LYS A 66 -2.76 -6.16 22.22
N ASP A 67 -1.85 -5.21 22.00
CA ASP A 67 -1.77 -3.96 22.74
C ASP A 67 -1.93 -2.75 21.79
N PRO A 68 -3.00 -2.70 20.96
CA PRO A 68 -3.22 -1.56 20.08
C PRO A 68 -3.69 -0.37 20.91
N ASP A 69 -2.76 0.51 21.25
CA ASP A 69 -3.07 1.84 21.76
C ASP A 69 -3.31 2.83 20.61
N ILE A 70 -3.77 4.02 20.98
CA ILE A 70 -3.97 5.14 20.05
C ILE A 70 -2.67 5.44 19.29
N ASP A 71 -1.51 5.27 19.94
CA ASP A 71 -0.21 5.53 19.34
C ASP A 71 0.13 4.53 18.23
N ALA A 72 -0.20 3.25 18.40
CA ALA A 72 -0.01 2.23 17.36
C ALA A 72 -0.81 2.56 16.10
N LEU A 73 -2.07 2.99 16.25
CA LEU A 73 -2.91 3.41 15.14
C LEU A 73 -2.44 4.73 14.53
N ASN A 74 -1.96 5.67 15.33
CA ASN A 74 -1.37 6.92 14.83
C ASN A 74 -0.11 6.62 14.02
N ASN A 75 0.77 5.75 14.50
CA ASN A 75 1.97 5.32 13.78
C ASN A 75 1.63 4.64 12.45
N LEU A 76 0.59 3.80 12.40
CA LEU A 76 0.14 3.19 11.15
C LEU A 76 -0.36 4.23 10.13
N ASN A 77 -1.16 5.20 10.58
CA ASN A 77 -1.64 6.28 9.72
C ASN A 77 -0.48 7.16 9.23
N LEU A 78 0.44 7.55 10.12
CA LEU A 78 1.64 8.29 9.76
C LEU A 78 2.49 7.49 8.76
N ALA A 79 2.66 6.18 8.95
CA ALA A 79 3.40 5.35 8.01
C ALA A 79 2.83 5.42 6.60
N LEU A 80 1.51 5.34 6.44
CA LEU A 80 0.83 5.49 5.15
C LEU A 80 0.99 6.91 4.57
N MET A 81 0.92 7.94 5.41
CA MET A 81 1.14 9.33 5.01
C MET A 81 2.59 9.59 4.55
N TYR A 82 3.59 9.05 5.25
CA TYR A 82 5.00 9.14 4.84
C TYR A 82 5.27 8.31 3.57
N ALA A 83 4.65 7.14 3.41
CA ALA A 83 4.73 6.36 2.17
C ALA A 83 4.20 7.16 0.98
N GLU A 84 3.05 7.82 1.15
CA GLU A 84 2.43 8.68 0.15
C GLU A 84 3.41 9.77 -0.33
N VAL A 85 3.91 10.58 0.60
CA VAL A 85 4.84 11.67 0.29
C VAL A 85 6.15 11.15 -0.30
N GLY A 86 6.73 10.11 0.28
CA GLY A 86 8.01 9.54 -0.19
C GLY A 86 7.92 8.99 -1.61
N ARG A 87 6.82 8.31 -1.96
CA ARG A 87 6.61 7.80 -3.32
C ARG A 87 6.32 8.92 -4.31
N GLU A 88 5.61 9.98 -3.91
CA GLU A 88 5.45 11.17 -4.74
C GLU A 88 6.82 11.77 -5.11
N PHE A 89 7.74 11.88 -4.14
CA PHE A 89 9.09 12.37 -4.39
C PHE A 89 9.87 11.49 -5.37
N GLN A 90 9.91 10.18 -5.15
CA GLN A 90 10.60 9.28 -6.06
C GLN A 90 10.01 9.31 -7.46
N LEU A 91 8.70 9.47 -7.59
CA LEU A 91 8.06 9.66 -8.89
C LEU A 91 8.45 10.98 -9.56
N LYS A 92 8.58 12.07 -8.80
CA LYS A 92 9.08 13.36 -9.31
C LYS A 92 10.52 13.21 -9.81
N GLU A 93 11.39 12.51 -9.08
CA GLU A 93 12.77 12.22 -9.53
C GLU A 93 12.79 11.37 -10.80
N PHE A 94 12.00 10.29 -10.85
CA PHE A 94 11.86 9.48 -12.07
C PHE A 94 11.43 10.32 -13.28
N LYS A 95 10.44 11.22 -13.10
CA LYS A 95 9.93 12.09 -14.17
C LYS A 95 10.97 13.06 -14.71
N LYS A 96 12.00 13.45 -13.93
CA LYS A 96 13.09 14.30 -14.41
C LYS A 96 13.98 13.57 -15.43
N ASN A 97 14.19 12.27 -15.24
CA ASN A 97 14.99 11.46 -16.16
C ASN A 97 14.43 10.02 -16.28
N PRO A 98 13.38 9.81 -17.09
CA PRO A 98 12.68 8.53 -17.18
C PRO A 98 13.45 7.46 -17.98
N PHE A 99 14.54 7.84 -18.63
CA PHE A 99 15.40 6.92 -19.40
C PHE A 99 16.60 6.42 -18.59
N ASP A 100 16.82 6.97 -17.39
CA ASP A 100 17.86 6.48 -16.49
C ASP A 100 17.53 5.05 -16.02
N LYS A 101 18.49 4.14 -16.21
CA LYS A 101 18.29 2.72 -15.90
C LYS A 101 18.08 2.46 -14.41
N MET A 102 18.70 3.27 -13.54
CA MET A 102 18.52 3.13 -12.10
C MET A 102 17.12 3.59 -11.70
N ASN A 103 16.68 4.75 -12.18
CA ASN A 103 15.33 5.26 -11.94
C ASN A 103 14.24 4.28 -12.42
N VAL A 104 14.43 3.68 -13.61
CA VAL A 104 13.53 2.64 -14.14
C VAL A 104 13.53 1.39 -13.24
N HIS A 105 14.71 0.93 -12.81
CA HIS A 105 14.83 -0.22 -11.94
C HIS A 105 14.15 0.02 -10.58
N GLU A 106 14.32 1.20 -10.00
CA GLU A 106 13.68 1.59 -8.75
C GLU A 106 12.16 1.66 -8.88
N LEU A 107 11.64 2.35 -9.91
CA LEU A 107 10.20 2.48 -10.13
C LEU A 107 9.52 1.12 -10.30
N LYS A 108 10.15 0.17 -11.01
CA LYS A 108 9.67 -1.22 -11.10
C LYS A 108 9.47 -1.89 -9.73
N GLY A 109 10.26 -1.49 -8.73
CA GLY A 109 10.21 -2.05 -7.39
C GLY A 109 9.09 -1.49 -6.50
N TYR A 110 8.49 -0.33 -6.82
CA TYR A 110 7.50 0.30 -5.95
C TYR A 110 6.23 0.82 -6.64
N PHE A 111 6.12 0.79 -7.97
CA PHE A 111 4.98 1.44 -8.65
C PHE A 111 3.60 0.90 -8.21
N SER A 112 3.49 -0.37 -7.80
CA SER A 112 2.25 -0.94 -7.25
C SER A 112 1.89 -0.37 -5.87
N GLU A 113 2.80 0.30 -5.18
CA GLU A 113 2.50 0.98 -3.91
C GLU A 113 1.56 2.17 -4.12
N PHE A 114 1.59 2.84 -5.30
CA PHE A 114 0.60 3.88 -5.61
C PHE A 114 -0.82 3.31 -5.64
N SER A 115 -0.99 2.07 -6.10
CA SER A 115 -2.28 1.38 -6.08
C SER A 115 -2.73 1.02 -4.67
N ALA A 116 -1.81 0.60 -3.80
CA ALA A 116 -2.11 0.37 -2.38
C ALA A 116 -2.50 1.68 -1.66
N LEU A 117 -1.75 2.76 -1.90
CA LEU A 117 -2.06 4.08 -1.38
C LEU A 117 -3.41 4.61 -1.90
N LEU A 118 -3.75 4.34 -3.16
CA LEU A 118 -5.05 4.70 -3.72
C LEU A 118 -6.19 3.99 -2.96
N PHE A 119 -6.03 2.70 -2.65
CA PHE A 119 -7.00 2.01 -1.79
C PHE A 119 -7.11 2.65 -0.41
N TRP A 120 -5.98 2.98 0.21
CA TRP A 120 -5.99 3.72 1.47
C TRP A 120 -6.73 5.06 1.37
N ALA A 121 -6.52 5.83 0.31
CA ALA A 121 -7.21 7.12 0.11
C ALA A 121 -8.73 6.96 -0.08
N ILE A 122 -9.18 5.88 -0.73
CA ILE A 122 -10.60 5.52 -0.82
C ILE A 122 -11.15 5.18 0.57
N LEU A 123 -10.43 4.38 1.37
CA LEU A 123 -10.83 4.01 2.74
C LEU A 123 -10.87 5.22 3.68
N LEU A 124 -9.96 6.17 3.49
CA LEU A 124 -9.91 7.46 4.19
C LEU A 124 -11.05 8.41 3.76
N ASN A 125 -11.82 8.06 2.72
CA ASN A 125 -12.82 8.93 2.07
C ASN A 125 -12.23 10.29 1.60
N ASN A 126 -10.94 10.33 1.25
CA ASN A 126 -10.28 11.55 0.80
C ASN A 126 -10.23 11.60 -0.74
N LYS A 127 -11.26 12.21 -1.35
CA LYS A 127 -11.39 12.30 -2.82
C LYS A 127 -10.24 13.03 -3.51
N ASN A 128 -9.69 14.08 -2.88
CA ASN A 128 -8.59 14.86 -3.46
C ASN A 128 -7.32 14.03 -3.50
N LEU A 129 -7.00 13.34 -2.41
CA LEU A 129 -5.86 12.44 -2.34
C LEU A 129 -6.03 11.25 -3.30
N ALA A 130 -7.22 10.64 -3.34
CA ALA A 130 -7.52 9.56 -4.27
C ALA A 130 -7.35 9.99 -5.74
N LYS A 131 -7.80 11.19 -6.10
CA LYS A 131 -7.59 11.74 -7.45
C LYS A 131 -6.11 11.92 -7.78
N LYS A 132 -5.30 12.44 -6.84
CA LYS A 132 -3.85 12.56 -7.01
C LYS A 132 -3.21 11.19 -7.28
N LEU A 133 -3.52 10.21 -6.43
CA LEU A 133 -2.96 8.86 -6.50
C LEU A 133 -3.44 8.10 -7.75
N ALA A 134 -4.70 8.25 -8.16
CA ALA A 134 -5.20 7.69 -9.41
C ALA A 134 -4.38 8.20 -10.61
N GLY A 135 -4.12 9.51 -10.69
CA GLY A 135 -3.26 10.07 -11.73
C GLY A 135 -1.81 9.56 -11.71
N GLN A 136 -1.27 9.24 -10.52
CA GLN A 136 0.05 8.62 -10.39
C GLN A 136 0.05 7.15 -10.87
N VAL A 137 -0.99 6.38 -10.54
CA VAL A 137 -1.17 5.00 -11.04
C VAL A 137 -1.32 5.00 -12.56
N GLU A 138 -2.17 5.88 -13.12
CA GLU A 138 -2.33 6.05 -14.57
C GLU A 138 -1.00 6.37 -15.25
N PHE A 139 -0.24 7.32 -14.71
CA PHE A 139 1.08 7.66 -15.23
C PHE A 139 2.02 6.45 -15.25
N CYS A 140 2.05 5.66 -14.16
CA CYS A 140 2.89 4.45 -14.12
C CYS A 140 2.45 3.43 -15.19
N LEU A 141 1.15 3.23 -15.38
CA LEU A 141 0.59 2.30 -16.36
C LEU A 141 0.80 2.69 -17.82
N GLN A 142 1.22 3.93 -18.08
CA GLN A 142 1.63 4.39 -19.42
C GLN A 142 3.10 4.06 -19.74
N GLN A 143 3.89 3.59 -18.77
CA GLN A 143 5.31 3.32 -18.97
C GLN A 143 5.54 2.00 -19.72
N GLU A 144 6.31 2.06 -20.82
CA GLU A 144 6.52 0.89 -21.69
C GLU A 144 7.24 -0.28 -21.00
N PHE A 145 8.12 0.01 -20.03
CA PHE A 145 8.95 -1.00 -19.36
C PHE A 145 8.20 -1.90 -18.37
N ILE A 146 6.93 -1.60 -18.07
CA ILE A 146 6.07 -2.44 -17.22
C ILE A 146 4.97 -3.18 -17.98
N THR A 147 4.94 -3.10 -19.32
CA THR A 147 3.89 -3.72 -20.15
C THR A 147 3.76 -5.23 -19.93
N ASP A 148 4.87 -5.92 -19.67
CA ASP A 148 4.90 -7.36 -19.40
C ASP A 148 4.56 -7.73 -17.94
N PHE A 149 4.38 -6.76 -17.03
CA PHE A 149 4.12 -7.05 -15.62
C PHE A 149 2.68 -7.55 -15.42
N PRO A 150 2.39 -8.31 -14.34
CA PRO A 150 1.02 -8.63 -13.95
C PRO A 150 0.34 -7.39 -13.36
N LEU A 151 -0.34 -6.62 -14.22
CA LEU A 151 -0.88 -5.29 -13.90
C LEU A 151 -2.32 -5.29 -13.36
N SER A 152 -2.98 -6.45 -13.25
CA SER A 152 -4.39 -6.53 -12.84
C SER A 152 -4.67 -5.91 -11.47
N TYR A 153 -3.76 -6.02 -10.51
CA TYR A 153 -3.87 -5.31 -9.22
C TYR A 153 -3.93 -3.78 -9.40
N ASN A 154 -3.09 -3.24 -10.29
CA ASN A 154 -2.99 -1.81 -10.51
C ASN A 154 -4.21 -1.30 -11.30
N TYR A 155 -4.63 -2.00 -12.35
CA TYR A 155 -5.86 -1.69 -13.05
C TYR A 155 -7.10 -1.82 -12.16
N PHE A 156 -7.14 -2.82 -11.27
CA PHE A 156 -8.20 -2.97 -10.27
C PHE A 156 -8.26 -1.77 -9.31
N SER A 157 -7.12 -1.21 -8.89
CA SER A 157 -7.11 0.00 -8.06
C SER A 157 -7.75 1.21 -8.74
N LEU A 158 -7.50 1.39 -10.04
CA LEU A 158 -8.15 2.44 -10.83
C LEU A 158 -9.64 2.15 -11.03
N TRP A 159 -10.01 0.91 -11.37
CA TRP A 159 -11.42 0.52 -11.47
C TRP A 159 -12.18 0.81 -10.17
N ALA A 160 -11.61 0.46 -9.02
CA ALA A 160 -12.19 0.73 -7.71
C ALA A 160 -12.38 2.23 -7.46
N TYR A 161 -11.38 3.04 -7.83
CA TYR A 161 -11.48 4.51 -7.76
C TYR A 161 -12.60 5.06 -8.65
N TYR A 162 -12.64 4.69 -9.93
CA TYR A 162 -13.67 5.17 -10.87
C TYR A 162 -15.08 4.71 -10.47
N LYS A 163 -15.20 3.47 -10.00
CA LYS A 163 -16.45 2.97 -9.42
C LYS A 163 -16.88 3.80 -8.21
N TRP A 164 -15.96 4.10 -7.30
CA TRP A 164 -16.25 4.88 -6.10
C TRP A 164 -16.75 6.30 -6.41
N ILE A 165 -16.21 6.93 -7.46
CA ILE A 165 -16.65 8.27 -7.89
C ILE A 165 -17.80 8.24 -8.91
N ASN A 166 -18.34 7.05 -9.22
CA ASN A 166 -19.41 6.82 -10.19
C ASN A 166 -19.08 7.28 -11.63
N GLU A 167 -17.84 7.07 -12.06
CA GLU A 167 -17.39 7.34 -13.42
C GLU A 167 -17.26 6.06 -14.25
N VAL A 168 -17.70 6.10 -15.50
CA VAL A 168 -17.62 4.97 -16.44
C VAL A 168 -16.20 4.86 -16.99
N THR A 169 -15.67 3.65 -17.02
CA THR A 169 -14.32 3.37 -17.50
C THR A 169 -14.26 2.06 -18.28
N LEU A 170 -13.30 1.94 -19.21
CA LEU A 170 -13.06 0.72 -19.98
C LEU A 170 -11.94 -0.16 -19.37
N LEU A 171 -11.52 0.14 -18.14
CA LEU A 171 -10.42 -0.54 -17.45
C LEU A 171 -10.67 -2.03 -17.23
N GLU A 172 -11.93 -2.47 -17.13
CA GLU A 172 -12.31 -3.88 -16.94
C GLU A 172 -11.74 -4.79 -18.03
N THR A 173 -11.53 -4.26 -19.24
CA THR A 173 -10.92 -4.99 -20.37
C THR A 173 -9.44 -5.29 -20.17
N LYS A 174 -8.78 -4.62 -19.22
CA LYS A 174 -7.36 -4.77 -18.89
C LYS A 174 -7.13 -5.54 -17.58
N ILE A 175 -8.21 -5.94 -16.90
CA ILE A 175 -8.16 -6.70 -15.65
C ILE A 175 -8.41 -8.17 -15.99
N ASP A 176 -7.55 -9.03 -15.50
CA ASP A 176 -7.67 -10.48 -15.61
C ASP A 176 -7.70 -11.17 -14.23
N GLY A 177 -7.92 -12.48 -14.26
CA GLY A 177 -7.83 -13.35 -13.09
C GLY A 177 -8.78 -12.95 -11.95
N LYS A 178 -8.29 -13.04 -10.71
CA LYS A 178 -9.12 -12.97 -9.49
C LYS A 178 -9.86 -11.65 -9.34
N PHE A 179 -9.23 -10.54 -9.73
CA PHE A 179 -9.89 -9.23 -9.69
C PHE A 179 -10.99 -9.12 -10.73
N LYS A 180 -10.81 -9.72 -11.92
CA LYS A 180 -11.85 -9.77 -12.95
C LYS A 180 -13.05 -10.59 -12.49
N ASP A 181 -12.79 -11.74 -11.87
CA ASP A 181 -13.83 -12.61 -11.32
C ASP A 181 -14.69 -11.86 -10.28
N VAL A 182 -14.07 -11.03 -9.42
CA VAL A 182 -14.81 -10.20 -8.44
C VAL A 182 -15.68 -9.16 -9.12
N ILE A 183 -15.19 -8.50 -10.16
CA ILE A 183 -15.95 -7.50 -10.93
C ILE A 183 -17.15 -8.16 -11.62
N ASP A 184 -16.94 -9.29 -12.30
CA ASP A 184 -17.98 -9.97 -13.07
C ASP A 184 -19.10 -10.53 -12.20
N ASN A 185 -18.77 -10.87 -10.96
CA ASN A 185 -19.70 -11.42 -9.98
C ASN A 185 -20.12 -10.38 -8.92
N TRP A 186 -19.92 -9.08 -9.18
CA TRP A 186 -20.08 -8.02 -8.16
C TRP A 186 -21.42 -8.06 -7.43
N SER A 187 -22.53 -8.35 -8.12
CA SER A 187 -23.87 -8.39 -7.52
C SER A 187 -24.19 -9.69 -6.77
N TYR A 188 -23.27 -10.65 -6.72
CA TYR A 188 -23.52 -11.92 -6.00
C TYR A 188 -23.51 -11.68 -4.49
N ASN A 189 -24.16 -12.59 -3.76
CA ASN A 189 -24.17 -12.57 -2.31
C ASN A 189 -22.77 -12.85 -1.73
N SER A 190 -22.58 -12.49 -0.45
CA SER A 190 -21.29 -12.57 0.23
C SER A 190 -20.71 -13.98 0.28
N VAL A 191 -21.54 -15.01 0.46
CA VAL A 191 -21.12 -16.43 0.50
C VAL A 191 -20.54 -16.88 -0.84
N CYS A 192 -21.14 -16.45 -1.96
CA CYS A 192 -20.65 -16.77 -3.29
C CYS A 192 -19.34 -16.05 -3.63
N LEU A 193 -19.10 -14.86 -3.08
CA LEU A 193 -17.90 -14.06 -3.34
C LEU A 193 -16.73 -14.35 -2.40
N GLU A 194 -16.98 -14.88 -1.20
CA GLU A 194 -15.92 -15.22 -0.23
C GLU A 194 -14.76 -16.00 -0.87
N PRO A 195 -15.00 -17.09 -1.66
CA PRO A 195 -13.91 -17.82 -2.28
C PRO A 195 -13.00 -16.97 -3.16
N LEU A 196 -13.54 -15.96 -3.86
CA LEU A 196 -12.75 -15.06 -4.69
C LEU A 196 -11.87 -14.14 -3.85
N LEU A 197 -12.37 -13.67 -2.71
CA LEU A 197 -11.58 -12.83 -1.79
C LEU A 197 -10.53 -13.65 -1.03
N VAL A 198 -10.79 -14.92 -0.75
CA VAL A 198 -9.76 -15.85 -0.24
C VAL A 198 -8.61 -15.97 -1.24
N GLU A 199 -8.91 -16.04 -2.55
CA GLU A 199 -7.88 -16.07 -3.59
C GLU A 199 -7.10 -14.75 -3.70
N ILE A 200 -7.74 -13.60 -3.51
CA ILE A 200 -7.04 -12.30 -3.40
C ILE A 200 -6.12 -12.28 -2.17
N ALA A 201 -6.58 -12.80 -1.02
CA ALA A 201 -5.74 -12.89 0.18
C ALA A 201 -4.55 -13.85 -0.01
N ASN A 202 -4.73 -14.94 -0.76
CA ASN A 202 -3.64 -15.83 -1.17
C ASN A 202 -2.62 -15.08 -2.05
N LEU A 203 -3.10 -14.35 -3.06
CA LEU A 203 -2.25 -13.51 -3.93
C LEU A 203 -1.46 -12.48 -3.11
N HIS A 204 -2.10 -11.82 -2.15
CA HIS A 204 -1.42 -10.89 -1.25
C HIS A 204 -0.25 -11.56 -0.53
N CYS A 205 -0.46 -12.75 0.06
CA CYS A 205 0.62 -13.50 0.71
C CYS A 205 1.72 -13.97 -0.27
N GLU A 206 1.38 -14.27 -1.53
CA GLU A 206 2.38 -14.60 -2.55
C GLU A 206 3.26 -13.39 -2.88
N GLU A 207 2.69 -12.19 -2.88
CA GLU A 207 3.36 -10.91 -3.06
C GLU A 207 4.19 -10.44 -1.84
N LEU A 208 4.32 -11.28 -0.80
CA LEU A 208 5.27 -11.09 0.31
C LEU A 208 6.59 -11.83 0.09
N ILE A 209 6.65 -12.76 -0.86
CA ILE A 209 7.82 -13.61 -1.06
C ILE A 209 8.82 -12.88 -1.97
N ASP A 210 9.99 -12.54 -1.43
CA ASP A 210 11.19 -12.24 -2.21
C ASP A 210 11.98 -13.52 -2.49
N ASN A 211 12.24 -13.82 -3.75
CA ASN A 211 13.26 -14.80 -4.11
C ASN A 211 13.73 -14.58 -5.54
N ASP A 212 14.96 -15.03 -5.81
CA ASP A 212 15.64 -14.89 -7.10
C ASP A 212 14.91 -15.56 -8.29
N VAL A 213 13.88 -16.37 -8.03
CA VAL A 213 13.10 -17.07 -9.06
C VAL A 213 11.97 -16.18 -9.61
N ARG A 214 11.61 -15.09 -8.93
CA ARG A 214 10.54 -14.22 -9.40
C ARG A 214 10.98 -13.42 -10.62
N LYS A 215 10.13 -13.45 -11.64
CA LYS A 215 10.29 -12.60 -12.84
C LYS A 215 10.08 -11.11 -12.53
N TYR A 216 9.26 -10.79 -11.54
CA TYR A 216 8.90 -9.42 -11.18
C TYR A 216 9.02 -9.20 -9.65
N PRO A 217 9.40 -7.98 -9.22
CA PRO A 217 9.45 -7.64 -7.81
C PRO A 217 8.11 -7.90 -7.09
N PRO A 218 8.13 -8.36 -5.83
CA PRO A 218 6.94 -8.50 -5.01
C PRO A 218 6.29 -7.14 -4.70
N LYS A 219 4.96 -7.07 -4.71
CA LYS A 219 4.21 -5.80 -4.52
C LYS A 219 4.08 -5.37 -3.07
N PHE A 220 4.03 -6.30 -2.13
CA PHE A 220 3.63 -6.03 -0.74
C PHE A 220 4.72 -6.35 0.28
N ILE A 221 5.96 -6.54 -0.17
CA ILE A 221 7.05 -6.94 0.73
C ILE A 221 7.45 -5.86 1.75
N ARG A 222 7.12 -4.59 1.47
CA ARG A 222 7.48 -3.46 2.32
C ARG A 222 6.29 -3.03 3.20
N PRO A 223 6.51 -2.82 4.51
CA PRO A 223 5.57 -2.08 5.34
C PRO A 223 5.27 -0.71 4.72
N PRO A 224 4.05 -0.16 4.89
CA PRO A 224 2.93 -0.69 5.67
C PRO A 224 2.07 -1.74 4.95
N PHE A 225 2.40 -2.15 3.72
CA PHE A 225 1.48 -2.96 2.91
C PHE A 225 1.47 -4.45 3.25
N THR A 226 2.49 -4.96 3.96
CA THR A 226 2.68 -6.40 4.21
C THR A 226 1.53 -7.11 4.95
N LEU A 227 0.86 -6.42 5.87
CA LEU A 227 -0.23 -6.97 6.68
C LEU A 227 -1.55 -6.22 6.47
N LEU A 228 -1.61 -5.35 5.45
CA LEU A 228 -2.77 -4.51 5.16
C LEU A 228 -3.35 -4.90 3.80
N PRO A 229 -4.31 -5.82 3.74
CA PRO A 229 -5.02 -6.19 2.52
C PRO A 229 -6.06 -5.11 2.16
N LEU A 230 -5.60 -3.90 1.86
CA LEU A 230 -6.44 -2.73 1.57
C LEU A 230 -7.42 -2.97 0.42
N GLU A 231 -7.03 -3.78 -0.56
CA GLU A 231 -7.86 -4.19 -1.69
C GLU A 231 -9.14 -4.92 -1.23
N ILE A 232 -9.06 -5.76 -0.20
CA ILE A 232 -10.22 -6.47 0.36
C ILE A 232 -11.13 -5.49 1.10
N HIS A 233 -10.55 -4.57 1.87
CA HIS A 233 -11.32 -3.55 2.58
C HIS A 233 -12.04 -2.61 1.62
N VAL A 234 -11.40 -2.22 0.50
CA VAL A 234 -12.04 -1.39 -0.52
C VAL A 234 -13.17 -2.13 -1.23
N ILE A 235 -13.02 -3.43 -1.53
CA ILE A 235 -14.13 -4.24 -2.05
C ILE A 235 -15.33 -4.17 -1.11
N ASN A 236 -15.12 -4.43 0.19
CA ASN A 236 -16.21 -4.39 1.17
C ASN A 236 -16.82 -2.99 1.33
N LYS A 237 -16.00 -1.92 1.31
CA LYS A 237 -16.48 -0.55 1.32
C LYS A 237 -17.37 -0.25 0.12
N LEU A 238 -16.90 -0.55 -1.09
CA LEU A 238 -17.65 -0.27 -2.32
C LEU A 238 -18.95 -1.07 -2.40
N ARG A 239 -18.95 -2.30 -1.88
CA ARG A 239 -20.17 -3.11 -1.76
C ARG A 239 -21.17 -2.48 -0.81
N ALA A 240 -20.71 -2.02 0.36
CA ALA A 240 -21.57 -1.33 1.32
C ALA A 240 -22.14 -0.03 0.72
N ASP A 241 -21.35 0.72 -0.05
CA ASP A 241 -21.80 1.92 -0.78
C ASP A 241 -22.92 1.58 -1.81
N ASP A 242 -22.90 0.37 -2.38
CA ASP A 242 -23.94 -0.18 -3.27
C ASP A 242 -25.11 -0.86 -2.52
N GLY A 243 -25.12 -0.87 -1.18
CA GLY A 243 -26.14 -1.54 -0.37
C GLY A 243 -26.04 -3.08 -0.38
N LEU A 244 -24.88 -3.64 -0.71
CA LEU A 244 -24.59 -5.07 -0.71
C LEU A 244 -23.91 -5.51 0.59
N ASP A 245 -24.08 -6.77 0.96
CA ASP A 245 -23.49 -7.34 2.18
C ASP A 245 -21.96 -7.32 2.15
N GLU A 246 -21.37 -7.03 3.32
CA GLU A 246 -19.94 -7.20 3.58
C GLU A 246 -19.56 -8.69 3.45
N ILE A 247 -18.38 -8.95 2.87
CA ILE A 247 -17.86 -10.31 2.73
C ILE A 247 -16.92 -10.60 3.89
N TYR A 248 -17.26 -11.61 4.69
CA TYR A 248 -16.34 -12.21 5.65
C TYR A 248 -15.38 -13.14 4.91
N VAL A 249 -14.07 -12.97 5.11
CA VAL A 249 -13.04 -13.74 4.40
C VAL A 249 -12.33 -14.65 5.39
N SER A 250 -12.62 -15.94 5.36
CA SER A 250 -11.98 -16.94 6.23
C SER A 250 -10.56 -17.30 5.78
N HIS A 251 -9.62 -16.36 5.92
CA HIS A 251 -8.21 -16.54 5.53
C HIS A 251 -7.24 -16.14 6.66
N PRO A 252 -6.09 -16.83 6.87
CA PRO A 252 -5.14 -16.49 7.93
C PRO A 252 -4.67 -15.03 7.94
N LEU A 253 -4.44 -14.41 6.78
CA LEU A 253 -4.09 -12.99 6.66
C LEU A 253 -5.16 -12.09 7.32
N MET A 254 -6.43 -12.35 7.03
CA MET A 254 -7.58 -11.57 7.53
C MET A 254 -7.85 -11.80 9.03
N LYS A 255 -7.17 -12.78 9.65
CA LYS A 255 -7.22 -13.04 11.08
C LYS A 255 -6.12 -12.30 11.87
N THR A 256 -5.17 -11.66 11.19
CA THR A 256 -4.18 -10.79 11.84
C THR A 256 -4.86 -9.53 12.37
N PHE A 257 -4.32 -8.92 13.42
CA PHE A 257 -4.93 -7.73 14.02
C PHE A 257 -4.79 -6.51 13.10
N SER A 258 -3.67 -6.42 12.37
CA SER A 258 -3.42 -5.36 11.40
C SER A 258 -4.40 -5.41 10.23
N ALA A 259 -4.70 -6.61 9.69
CA ALA A 259 -5.70 -6.77 8.64
C ALA A 259 -7.16 -6.54 9.10
N GLN A 260 -7.38 -6.29 10.39
CA GLN A 260 -8.69 -5.91 10.93
C GLN A 260 -8.85 -4.39 11.08
N VAL A 261 -7.78 -3.62 10.85
CA VAL A 261 -7.83 -2.16 10.88
C VAL A 261 -8.58 -1.66 9.64
N LYS A 262 -9.78 -1.12 9.86
CA LYS A 262 -10.64 -0.55 8.80
C LYS A 262 -10.73 0.97 8.85
N GLU A 263 -10.35 1.58 9.97
CA GLU A 263 -10.48 3.01 10.20
C GLU A 263 -9.13 3.70 10.05
N PHE A 264 -9.08 4.66 9.11
CA PHE A 264 -7.90 5.46 8.82
C PHE A 264 -8.24 6.94 9.02
N LYS A 265 -7.24 7.72 9.41
CA LYS A 265 -7.36 9.16 9.62
C LYS A 265 -6.06 9.87 9.25
N ILE A 266 -6.17 11.14 8.88
CA ILE A 266 -5.02 12.02 8.77
C ILE A 266 -4.58 12.42 10.18
N ILE A 267 -3.27 12.35 10.42
CA ILE A 267 -2.63 12.75 11.67
C ILE A 267 -1.81 14.01 11.42
N GLU A 268 -2.02 15.05 12.22
CA GLU A 268 -1.18 16.25 12.16
C GLU A 268 0.28 15.88 12.48
N ASN A 269 1.21 16.35 11.67
CA ASN A 269 2.63 16.04 11.81
C ASN A 269 3.48 17.17 11.24
N ASP A 270 4.11 17.95 12.13
CA ASP A 270 4.91 19.13 11.77
C ASP A 270 6.03 18.83 10.77
N LEU A 271 6.69 17.68 10.90
CA LEU A 271 7.78 17.31 10.00
C LEU A 271 7.25 17.02 8.59
N LEU A 272 6.17 16.24 8.49
CA LEU A 272 5.54 15.93 7.21
C LEU A 272 5.04 17.21 6.54
N GLU A 273 4.40 18.10 7.29
CA GLU A 273 3.94 19.40 6.78
C GLU A 273 5.12 20.23 6.25
N LYS A 274 6.23 20.32 7.00
CA LYS A 274 7.45 20.99 6.55
C LYS A 274 8.01 20.39 5.26
N ILE A 275 8.04 19.06 5.13
CA ILE A 275 8.48 18.38 3.90
C ILE A 275 7.60 18.81 2.72
N GLN A 276 6.27 18.77 2.91
CA GLN A 276 5.31 19.10 1.86
C GLN A 276 5.42 20.57 1.45
N ILE A 277 5.50 21.52 2.39
CA ILE A 277 5.63 22.95 2.07
C ILE A 277 6.90 23.28 1.29
N ASN A 278 8.03 22.66 1.64
CA ASN A 278 9.31 23.00 1.02
C ASN A 278 9.51 22.35 -0.35
N TYR A 279 8.76 21.28 -0.68
CA TYR A 279 9.10 20.43 -1.81
C TYR A 279 7.90 19.89 -2.63
N LEU A 280 6.65 20.10 -2.22
CA LEU A 280 5.44 19.76 -2.98
C LEU A 280 4.66 21.00 -3.42
#